data_AF-X1BGV8-F1
#
_entry.id   AF-X1BGV8-F1
#
_cell.length_a   1.000
_cell.length_b   1.000
_cell.length_c   1.000
_cell.angle_alpha   90.00
_cell.angle_beta   90.00
_cell.angle_gamma   90.00
#
_symmetry.space_group_name_H-M   'P 1'
#
loop_
_entity.id
_entity.type
_entity.pdbx_description
1 polymer ?
#
loop_
_entity_poly.entity_id
_entity_poly.type
_entity_poly.pdbx_seq_one_letter_code
_entity_poly.pdbx_strand_id
1 'polypeptide(L)'
;MNILNQKKKKVNLIHFTYLYPFNSEYIEGIIGENNKNVVVENNKTAQLAKIIMMNTGYRIKNKILKYSGRQFLPEEIISGIEKIE
;
A
#
# COMPACT_ATOMS: atom_id res chain seq x y z
N MET A 1 -12.56 -1.68 2.80
CA MET A 1 -12.37 -2.19 4.18
C MET A 1 -13.48 -3.14 4.62
N ASN A 2 -14.74 -2.77 4.49
CA ASN A 2 -15.88 -3.58 4.97
C ASN A 2 -15.85 -5.04 4.49
N ILE A 3 -15.53 -5.28 3.21
CA ILE A 3 -15.44 -6.63 2.65
C ILE A 3 -14.32 -7.46 3.32
N LEU A 4 -13.15 -6.86 3.56
CA LEU A 4 -12.03 -7.55 4.23
C LEU A 4 -12.34 -7.82 5.71
N ASN A 5 -13.01 -6.87 6.38
CA ASN A 5 -13.45 -7.02 7.76
C ASN A 5 -14.49 -8.14 7.91
N GLN A 6 -15.43 -8.26 6.95
CA GLN A 6 -16.37 -9.38 6.90
C GLN A 6 -15.67 -10.74 6.74
N LYS A 7 -14.56 -10.76 5.98
CA LYS A 7 -13.66 -11.93 5.87
C LYS A 7 -12.74 -12.10 7.10
N LYS A 8 -13.00 -11.40 8.21
CA LYS A 8 -12.22 -11.41 9.47
C LYS A 8 -10.74 -11.05 9.30
N LYS A 9 -10.37 -10.33 8.23
CA LYS A 9 -9.01 -9.81 8.06
C LYS A 9 -8.90 -8.46 8.74
N LYS A 10 -7.98 -8.35 9.70
CA LYS A 10 -7.62 -7.07 10.32
C LYS A 10 -6.66 -6.33 9.40
N VAL A 11 -7.10 -5.19 8.91
CA VAL A 11 -6.34 -4.34 8.00
C VAL A 11 -6.44 -2.89 8.46
N ASN A 12 -5.45 -2.08 8.12
CA ASN A 12 -5.49 -0.62 8.20
C ASN A 12 -5.22 -0.01 6.80
N LEU A 13 -5.45 1.28 6.63
CA LEU A 13 -5.21 1.98 5.37
C LEU A 13 -4.54 3.33 5.65
N ILE A 14 -3.47 3.61 4.92
CA ILE A 14 -2.89 4.95 4.82
C ILE A 14 -3.20 5.46 3.40
N HIS A 15 -3.88 6.60 3.31
CA HIS A 15 -4.10 7.31 2.05
C HIS A 15 -3.23 8.56 2.03
N PHE A 16 -2.26 8.61 1.12
CA PHE A 16 -1.40 9.79 0.93
C PHE A 16 -2.15 10.83 0.08
N THR A 17 -2.50 11.97 0.69
CA THR A 17 -3.15 13.09 -0.02
C THR A 17 -2.13 14.02 -0.70
N TYR A 18 -0.89 14.02 -0.22
CA TYR A 18 0.26 14.68 -0.81
C TYR A 18 1.51 13.82 -0.59
N LEU A 19 2.52 14.01 -1.43
CA LEU A 19 3.80 13.29 -1.35
C LEU A 19 4.94 14.13 -0.77
N TYR A 20 4.81 15.46 -0.83
CA TYR A 20 5.83 16.37 -0.34
C TYR A 20 5.18 17.59 0.35
N PRO A 21 5.70 18.03 1.52
CA PRO A 21 6.78 17.41 2.29
C PRO A 21 6.40 16.00 2.80
N PHE A 22 7.36 15.07 2.80
CA PHE A 22 7.11 13.69 3.25
C PHE A 22 7.32 13.59 4.77
N ASN A 23 6.31 13.13 5.51
CA ASN A 23 6.40 12.98 6.97
C ASN A 23 6.96 11.59 7.33
N SER A 24 8.29 11.45 7.30
CA SER A 24 8.96 10.16 7.58
C SER A 24 8.64 9.61 8.96
N GLU A 25 8.72 10.45 10.00
CA GLU A 25 8.51 10.01 11.40
C GLU A 25 7.12 9.40 11.61
N TYR A 26 6.07 10.03 11.08
CA TYR A 26 4.71 9.50 11.17
C TYR A 26 4.57 8.16 10.44
N ILE A 27 5.16 8.06 9.24
CA ILE A 27 5.07 6.86 8.42
C ILE A 27 5.84 5.71 9.09
N GLU A 28 7.07 5.94 9.56
CA GLU A 28 7.89 4.97 10.30
C GLU A 28 7.20 4.47 11.58
N GLY A 29 6.47 5.34 12.29
CA GLY A 29 5.68 4.94 13.45
C GLY A 29 4.53 3.96 13.13
N ILE A 30 4.12 3.84 11.86
CA ILE A 30 3.05 2.95 11.42
C ILE A 30 3.59 1.74 10.64
N ILE A 31 4.60 1.95 9.78
CA ILE A 31 5.21 0.89 8.99
C ILE A 31 6.24 0.13 9.84
N GLY A 32 5.86 -1.05 10.32
CA GLY A 32 6.76 -1.95 11.06
C GLY A 32 7.18 -3.16 10.22
N GLU A 33 8.34 -3.75 10.53
CA GLU A 33 8.83 -4.98 9.88
C GLU A 33 7.89 -6.18 10.09
N ASN A 34 7.19 -6.23 11.24
CA ASN A 34 6.26 -7.30 11.57
C ASN A 34 4.90 -7.19 10.85
N ASN A 35 4.65 -6.07 10.15
CA ASN A 35 3.40 -5.85 9.43
C ASN A 35 3.54 -6.30 7.97
N LYS A 36 2.49 -6.97 7.45
CA LYS A 36 2.38 -7.29 6.02
C LYS A 36 1.96 -6.03 5.25
N ASN A 37 2.92 -5.13 5.03
CA ASN A 37 2.70 -3.87 4.31
C ASN A 37 2.54 -4.13 2.80
N VAL A 38 1.55 -3.48 2.19
CA VAL A 38 1.24 -3.58 0.75
C VAL A 38 1.02 -2.17 0.21
N VAL A 39 1.70 -1.81 -0.89
CA VAL A 39 1.39 -0.58 -1.62
C VAL A 39 0.39 -0.89 -2.73
N VAL A 40 -0.58 0.02 -2.93
CA VAL A 40 -1.55 -0.04 -4.03
C VAL A 40 -1.40 1.22 -4.85
N GLU A 41 -1.00 1.11 -6.11
CA GLU A 41 -0.73 2.29 -6.94
C GLU A 41 -0.98 2.05 -8.43
N ASN A 42 -1.48 3.10 -9.11
CA ASN A 42 -1.79 3.05 -10.55
C ASN A 42 -0.56 3.42 -11.40
N ASN A 43 0.54 2.70 -11.21
CA ASN A 43 1.70 2.81 -12.10
C ASN A 43 2.46 1.48 -12.20
N LYS A 44 3.31 1.37 -13.21
CA LYS A 44 4.08 0.15 -13.51
C LYS A 44 5.32 -0.02 -12.64
N THR A 45 5.89 1.07 -12.13
CA THR A 45 7.26 1.09 -11.59
C THR A 45 7.35 1.23 -10.07
N ALA A 46 6.20 1.19 -9.40
CA ALA A 46 6.02 1.32 -7.97
C ALA A 46 6.62 2.60 -7.37
N GLN A 47 6.24 3.76 -7.92
CA GLN A 47 6.86 5.04 -7.59
C GLN A 47 6.60 5.48 -6.14
N LEU A 48 5.39 5.26 -5.61
CA LEU A 48 5.08 5.55 -4.21
C LEU A 48 5.92 4.67 -3.28
N ALA A 49 6.07 3.38 -3.60
CA ALA A 49 6.94 2.49 -2.83
C ALA A 49 8.39 2.99 -2.78
N LYS A 50 8.90 3.55 -3.90
CA LYS A 50 10.24 4.14 -3.97
C LYS A 50 10.34 5.40 -3.13
N ILE A 51 9.34 6.27 -3.15
CA ILE A 51 9.32 7.48 -2.30
C ILE A 51 9.36 7.10 -0.83
N ILE A 52 8.53 6.13 -0.40
CA ILE A 52 8.54 5.63 0.98
C ILE A 52 9.93 5.08 1.33
N MET A 53 10.52 4.23 0.47
CA MET A 53 11.86 3.68 0.69
C MET A 53 12.94 4.76 0.76
N MET A 54 12.92 5.77 -0.10
CA MET A 54 13.90 6.86 -0.10
C MET A 54 13.85 7.70 1.17
N ASN A 55 12.65 7.91 1.74
CA ASN A 55 12.45 8.79 2.89
C ASN A 55 12.53 8.06 4.24
N THR A 56 12.38 6.73 4.27
CA THR A 56 12.29 5.93 5.50
C THR A 56 13.29 4.76 5.55
N GLY A 57 13.97 4.46 4.45
CA GLY A 57 14.77 3.24 4.28
C GLY A 57 13.95 1.94 4.18
N TYR A 58 12.65 1.97 4.50
CA TYR A 58 11.81 0.78 4.54
C TYR A 58 11.39 0.29 3.15
N ARG A 59 11.69 -0.98 2.84
CA ARG A 59 11.36 -1.59 1.54
C ARG A 59 10.05 -2.36 1.60
N ILE A 60 8.97 -1.76 1.08
CA ILE A 60 7.69 -2.47 0.88
C ILE A 60 7.85 -3.50 -0.25
N LYS A 61 7.80 -4.79 0.12
CA LYS A 61 7.96 -5.92 -0.82
C LYS A 61 6.69 -6.19 -1.63
N ASN A 62 5.52 -6.08 -1.00
CA ASN A 62 4.24 -6.46 -1.61
C ASN A 62 3.60 -5.27 -2.32
N LYS A 63 3.14 -5.49 -3.55
CA LYS A 63 2.67 -4.42 -4.44
C LYS A 63 1.47 -4.90 -5.25
N ILE A 64 0.43 -4.07 -5.30
CA ILE A 64 -0.71 -4.22 -6.19
C ILE A 64 -0.63 -3.07 -7.19
N LEU A 65 -0.18 -3.38 -8.39
CA LEU A 65 0.10 -2.39 -9.44
C LEU A 65 -0.90 -2.51 -10.57
N LYS A 66 -1.39 -1.38 -11.08
CA LYS A 66 -2.22 -1.31 -12.28
C LYS A 66 -1.74 -0.18 -13.16
N TYR A 67 -1.66 -0.41 -14.46
CA TYR A 67 -1.23 0.59 -15.43
C TYR A 67 -2.10 0.59 -16.69
N SER A 68 -3.35 0.13 -16.56
CA SER A 68 -4.30 0.00 -17.67
C SER A 68 -5.08 1.29 -17.99
N GLY A 69 -4.74 2.42 -17.36
CA GLY A 69 -5.46 3.70 -17.50
C GLY A 69 -6.82 3.77 -16.80
N ARG A 70 -7.22 2.73 -16.04
CA ARG A 70 -8.49 2.67 -15.30
C ARG A 70 -8.22 2.66 -13.80
N GLN A 71 -9.16 3.20 -13.02
CA GLN A 71 -9.14 3.11 -11.55
C GLN A 71 -9.18 1.65 -11.09
N PHE A 72 -8.74 1.41 -9.85
CA PHE A 72 -8.92 0.12 -9.21
C PHE A 72 -10.39 -0.10 -8.86
N LEU A 73 -10.88 -1.29 -9.16
CA LEU A 73 -12.10 -1.82 -8.58
C LEU A 73 -11.78 -2.44 -7.20
N PRO A 74 -12.70 -2.39 -6.23
CA PRO A 74 -12.49 -3.00 -4.92
C PRO A 74 -12.07 -4.46 -4.98
N GLU A 75 -12.63 -5.22 -5.92
CA GLU A 75 -12.39 -6.66 -6.12
C GLU A 75 -10.95 -6.93 -6.58
N GLU A 76 -10.37 -6.04 -7.38
CA GLU A 76 -8.97 -6.14 -7.84
C GLU A 76 -8.01 -5.99 -6.65
N ILE A 77 -8.29 -5.06 -5.74
CA ILE A 77 -7.50 -4.86 -4.53
C ILE A 77 -7.63 -6.08 -3.61
N ILE A 78 -8.86 -6.57 -3.39
CA ILE A 78 -9.11 -7.75 -2.55
C ILE A 78 -8.39 -8.98 -3.10
N SER A 79 -8.51 -9.24 -4.41
CA SER A 79 -7.83 -10.36 -5.07
C SER A 79 -6.31 -10.21 -4.99
N GLY A 80 -5.79 -8.98 -5.13
CA GLY A 80 -4.37 -8.71 -4.94
C GLY A 80 -3.89 -9.03 -3.52
N ILE A 81 -4.65 -8.64 -2.50
CA ILE A 81 -4.34 -8.94 -1.09
C ILE A 81 -4.35 -10.46 -0.85
N GLU A 82 -5.33 -11.18 -1.37
CA GLU A 82 -5.45 -12.63 -1.22
C GLU A 82 -4.31 -13.42 -1.88
N LYS A 83 -3.72 -12.89 -2.96
CA LYS A 83 -2.54 -13.50 -3.62
C LYS A 83 -1.21 -13.27 -2.89
N ILE A 84 -1.17 -12.26 -2.02
CA ILE A 84 0.02 -11.91 -1.21
C ILE A 84 0.06 -12.73 0.09
N GLU A 85 -1.06 -13.35 0.48
CA GLU A 85 -1.14 -14.28 1.60
C GLU A 85 -0.40 -15.58 1.35
#